data_AF-A0A2V8WXL7-F1
#
_entry.id   AF-A0A2V8WXL7-F1
#
_cell.length_a   1.000
_cell.length_b   1.000
_cell.length_c   1.000
_cell.angle_alpha   90.00
_cell.angle_beta   90.00
_cell.angle_gamma   90.00
#
_symmetry.space_group_name_H-M   'P 1'
#
loop_
_entity.id
_entity.type
_entity.pdbx_description
1 polymer ?
#
loop_
_entity_poly.entity_id
_entity_poly.type
_entity_poly.pdbx_seq_one_letter_code
_entity_poly.pdbx_strand_id
1 'polypeptide(L)'
;MAEGALALVVQGANDPRVNRAEAEQIVIALRDRGFAVEYLLAPDEGHGFARPVNNMALYMSAEKFLAKHLGGRYQEGGTPEATKRLAEITVDPKTVVLTKKVDPSSVGAPKPAVDLKPGTYKYQAKLAMGGQEMALNISTTIKEENGAWTVTDVREAPMGQATDTATLEKGSLILLKRSVHQGPMTINVDFSGNKAVGAMNMNGQERPISVDLGGPLFADAAGARLAIACLPLAEGYTTTYRNFDLQKQKVKLIQLKVTGMENVTVPAGTFDAYKVELSSADGGSDKATVWIAKDSRKPAKVSAVLGDMGGATMTAELVP
;
A
#
# COMPACT_ATOMS: atom_id res chain seq x y z
N MET A 1 -28.94 30.81 -11.14
CA MET A 1 -27.96 29.75 -10.87
C MET A 1 -28.25 28.62 -11.83
N ALA A 2 -27.27 28.13 -12.58
CA ALA A 2 -27.53 27.22 -13.69
C ALA A 2 -28.24 25.94 -13.21
N GLU A 3 -29.36 25.60 -13.85
CA GLU A 3 -30.00 24.28 -13.80
C GLU A 3 -29.05 23.26 -14.44
N GLY A 4 -28.06 22.84 -13.67
CA GLY A 4 -27.01 21.93 -14.10
C GLY A 4 -27.26 20.51 -13.64
N ALA A 5 -26.60 19.54 -14.29
CA ALA A 5 -26.67 18.14 -13.92
C ALA A 5 -26.32 17.94 -12.43
N LEU A 6 -27.13 17.16 -11.72
CA LEU A 6 -26.97 16.83 -10.31
C LEU A 6 -26.68 15.34 -10.21
N ALA A 7 -25.60 14.95 -9.54
CA ALA A 7 -25.23 13.55 -9.41
C ALA A 7 -24.90 13.18 -7.96
N LEU A 8 -25.42 12.03 -7.53
CA LEU A 8 -24.89 11.28 -6.40
C LEU A 8 -24.01 10.17 -6.97
N VAL A 9 -22.70 10.22 -6.69
CA VAL A 9 -21.74 9.19 -7.09
C VAL A 9 -21.47 8.30 -5.89
N VAL A 10 -21.46 6.98 -6.10
CA VAL A 10 -21.27 5.98 -5.04
C VAL A 10 -20.27 4.96 -5.54
N GLN A 11 -19.25 4.67 -4.73
CA GLN A 11 -18.15 3.79 -5.13
C GLN A 11 -17.66 2.96 -3.93
N GLY A 12 -17.38 1.68 -4.16
CA GLY A 12 -16.56 0.88 -3.24
C GLY A 12 -15.08 1.06 -3.56
N ALA A 13 -14.26 1.32 -2.54
CA ALA A 13 -12.84 1.59 -2.73
C ALA A 13 -12.05 0.38 -3.27
N ASN A 14 -12.59 -0.83 -3.08
CA ASN A 14 -11.96 -2.08 -3.49
C ASN A 14 -12.70 -2.74 -4.66
N ASP A 15 -13.46 -1.98 -5.46
CA ASP A 15 -14.17 -2.52 -6.62
C ASP A 15 -13.17 -3.12 -7.64
N PRO A 16 -13.20 -4.45 -7.87
CA PRO A 16 -12.28 -5.09 -8.79
C PRO A 16 -12.68 -4.92 -10.26
N ARG A 17 -13.89 -4.41 -10.55
CA ARG A 17 -14.46 -4.27 -11.89
C ARG A 17 -14.32 -2.84 -12.40
N VAL A 18 -14.67 -1.85 -11.57
CA VAL A 18 -14.60 -0.43 -11.91
C VAL A 18 -13.71 0.28 -10.89
N ASN A 19 -12.55 0.74 -11.35
CA ASN A 19 -11.60 1.40 -10.47
C ASN A 19 -12.21 2.68 -9.87
N ARG A 20 -11.97 2.95 -8.58
CA ARG A 20 -12.34 4.18 -7.89
C ARG A 20 -12.04 5.45 -8.71
N ALA A 21 -10.91 5.47 -9.42
CA ALA A 21 -10.51 6.59 -10.25
C ALA A 21 -11.54 6.94 -11.34
N GLU A 22 -12.34 6.00 -11.83
CA GLU A 22 -13.40 6.24 -12.81
C GLU A 22 -14.55 7.07 -12.20
N ALA A 23 -14.96 6.73 -10.97
CA ALA A 23 -15.96 7.51 -10.24
C ALA A 23 -15.42 8.91 -9.90
N GLU A 24 -14.15 9.00 -9.47
CA GLU A 24 -13.53 10.29 -9.13
C GLU A 24 -13.34 11.21 -10.34
N GLN A 25 -13.09 10.68 -11.54
CA GLN A 25 -13.09 11.46 -12.79
C GLN A 25 -14.43 12.17 -13.01
N ILE A 26 -15.55 11.47 -12.77
CA ILE A 26 -16.89 12.04 -12.88
C ILE A 26 -17.10 13.14 -11.83
N VAL A 27 -16.74 12.85 -10.57
CA VAL A 27 -16.87 13.82 -9.46
C VAL A 27 -16.09 15.11 -9.75
N ILE A 28 -14.83 14.98 -10.19
CA ILE A 28 -13.97 16.12 -10.52
C ILE A 28 -14.51 16.88 -11.72
N ALA A 29 -14.90 16.19 -12.79
CA ALA A 29 -15.43 16.85 -13.98
C ALA A 29 -16.72 17.64 -13.71
N LEU A 30 -17.61 17.11 -12.85
CA LEU A 30 -18.82 17.80 -12.43
C LEU A 30 -18.48 19.02 -11.56
N ARG A 31 -17.64 18.82 -10.52
CA ARG A 31 -17.19 19.89 -9.63
C ARG A 31 -16.53 21.04 -10.38
N ASP A 32 -15.58 20.74 -11.25
CA ASP A 32 -14.77 21.75 -11.98
C ASP A 32 -15.62 22.54 -12.99
N ARG A 33 -16.74 21.97 -13.44
CA ARG A 33 -17.75 22.66 -14.27
C ARG A 33 -18.80 23.41 -13.46
N GLY A 34 -18.71 23.41 -12.13
CA GLY A 34 -19.66 24.09 -11.24
C GLY A 34 -20.99 23.34 -11.04
N PHE A 35 -21.05 22.05 -11.40
CA PHE A 35 -22.22 21.21 -11.13
C PHE A 35 -22.20 20.68 -9.69
N ALA A 36 -23.37 20.54 -9.08
CA ALA A 36 -23.46 19.96 -7.74
C ALA A 36 -23.31 18.44 -7.83
N VAL A 37 -22.36 17.91 -7.05
CA VAL A 37 -22.09 16.48 -6.96
C VAL A 37 -21.97 16.09 -5.49
N GLU A 38 -22.60 14.97 -5.11
CA GLU A 38 -22.44 14.33 -3.80
C GLU A 38 -21.66 13.02 -4.02
N TYR A 39 -20.75 12.66 -3.11
CA TYR A 39 -19.89 11.49 -3.27
C TYR A 39 -19.82 10.63 -2.00
N LEU A 40 -20.15 9.34 -2.16
CA LEU A 40 -19.95 8.32 -1.14
C LEU A 40 -18.86 7.34 -1.59
N LEU A 41 -17.86 7.14 -0.73
CA LEU A 41 -16.78 6.18 -0.93
C LEU A 41 -16.66 5.26 0.28
N ALA A 42 -17.04 3.99 0.12
CA ALA A 42 -16.91 3.01 1.18
C ALA A 42 -15.55 2.28 1.10
N PRO A 43 -14.64 2.46 2.09
CA PRO A 43 -13.30 1.88 2.06
C PRO A 43 -13.26 0.35 2.20
N ASP A 44 -14.36 -0.26 2.61
CA ASP A 44 -14.53 -1.68 2.93
C ASP A 44 -15.48 -2.40 1.96
N GLU A 45 -15.83 -1.77 0.83
CA GLU A 45 -16.72 -2.32 -0.19
C GLU A 45 -16.03 -2.52 -1.54
N GLY A 46 -16.61 -3.40 -2.36
CA GLY A 46 -16.20 -3.70 -3.71
C GLY A 46 -17.16 -3.11 -4.76
N HIS A 47 -17.56 -3.93 -5.74
CA HIS A 47 -18.40 -3.48 -6.86
C HIS A 47 -19.83 -3.07 -6.49
N GLY A 48 -20.32 -3.55 -5.35
CA GLY A 48 -21.57 -3.12 -4.76
C GLY A 48 -21.41 -3.11 -3.25
N PHE A 49 -22.32 -2.43 -2.56
CA PHE A 49 -22.32 -2.44 -1.11
C PHE A 49 -22.94 -3.74 -0.64
N ALA A 50 -22.17 -4.59 0.04
CA ALA A 50 -22.64 -5.85 0.59
C ALA A 50 -22.96 -5.72 2.08
N ARG A 51 -22.26 -4.86 2.82
CA ARG A 51 -22.47 -4.71 4.27
C ARG A 51 -23.79 -4.00 4.53
N PRO A 52 -24.64 -4.52 5.43
CA PRO A 52 -25.94 -3.89 5.73
C PRO A 52 -25.84 -2.43 6.15
N VAL A 53 -24.83 -2.08 6.95
CA VAL A 53 -24.61 -0.70 7.42
C VAL A 53 -24.26 0.26 6.26
N ASN A 54 -23.47 -0.20 5.28
CA ASN A 54 -23.10 0.59 4.11
C ASN A 54 -24.30 0.73 3.16
N ASN A 55 -25.05 -0.36 2.94
CA ASN A 55 -26.31 -0.32 2.19
C ASN A 55 -27.30 0.69 2.79
N MET A 56 -27.50 0.65 4.11
CA MET A 56 -28.39 1.59 4.78
C MET A 56 -27.93 3.04 4.58
N ALA A 57 -26.64 3.32 4.75
CA ALA A 57 -26.08 4.65 4.50
C ALA A 57 -26.29 5.11 3.05
N LEU A 58 -26.08 4.22 2.07
CA LEU A 58 -26.35 4.47 0.66
C LEU A 58 -27.82 4.85 0.43
N TYR A 59 -28.77 4.02 0.88
CA TYR A 59 -30.19 4.29 0.66
C TYR A 59 -30.66 5.56 1.38
N MET A 60 -30.18 5.83 2.60
CA MET A 60 -30.46 7.09 3.31
C MET A 60 -30.02 8.32 2.50
N SER A 61 -28.80 8.26 1.91
CA SER A 61 -28.29 9.34 1.08
C SER A 61 -29.03 9.46 -0.25
N ALA A 62 -29.32 8.33 -0.91
CA ALA A 62 -30.04 8.30 -2.17
C ALA A 62 -31.47 8.82 -2.03
N GLU A 63 -32.22 8.40 -1.00
CA GLU A 63 -33.56 8.91 -0.72
C GLU A 63 -33.55 10.42 -0.47
N LYS A 64 -32.63 10.91 0.37
CA LYS A 64 -32.49 12.34 0.64
C LYS A 64 -32.14 13.13 -0.61
N PHE A 65 -31.21 12.63 -1.41
CA PHE A 65 -30.79 13.26 -2.67
C PHE A 65 -31.96 13.34 -3.66
N LEU A 66 -32.67 12.22 -3.87
CA LEU A 66 -33.83 12.18 -4.75
C LEU A 66 -34.97 13.07 -4.26
N ALA A 67 -35.29 13.07 -2.96
CA ALA A 67 -36.33 13.93 -2.39
C ALA A 67 -36.00 15.42 -2.54
N LYS A 68 -34.73 15.81 -2.36
CA LYS A 68 -34.27 17.19 -2.54
C LYS A 68 -34.39 17.68 -3.99
N HIS A 69 -34.17 16.80 -4.97
CA HIS A 69 -34.03 17.18 -6.38
C HIS A 69 -35.22 16.81 -7.27
N LEU A 70 -35.98 15.78 -6.92
CA LEU A 70 -37.19 15.32 -7.62
C LEU A 70 -38.46 15.54 -6.78
N GLY A 71 -38.33 15.97 -5.53
CA GLY A 71 -39.44 16.07 -4.59
C GLY A 71 -39.80 14.72 -3.95
N GLY A 72 -40.77 14.74 -3.03
CA GLY A 72 -41.23 13.56 -2.31
C GLY A 72 -40.79 13.53 -0.85
N ARG A 73 -41.06 12.39 -0.19
CA ARG A 73 -40.69 12.16 1.21
C ARG A 73 -39.41 11.34 1.26
N TYR A 74 -38.57 11.61 2.25
CA TYR A 74 -37.44 10.76 2.63
C TYR A 74 -37.48 10.56 4.15
N GLN A 75 -36.84 9.49 4.62
CA GLN A 75 -36.69 9.26 6.05
C GLN A 75 -35.62 10.20 6.63
N GLU A 76 -35.99 11.01 7.62
CA GLU A 76 -35.01 11.77 8.38
C GLU A 76 -34.35 10.88 9.44
N GLY A 77 -33.01 10.96 9.51
CA GLY A 77 -32.20 10.16 10.42
C GLY A 77 -32.09 8.70 10.00
N GLY A 78 -31.70 7.86 10.95
CA GLY A 78 -31.49 6.42 10.76
C GLY A 78 -31.02 5.82 12.08
N THR A 79 -30.57 4.56 12.06
CA THR A 79 -29.90 4.00 13.24
C THR A 79 -28.63 4.82 13.56
N PRO A 80 -28.19 4.89 14.83
CA PRO A 80 -26.95 5.58 15.18
C PRO A 80 -25.75 5.07 14.39
N GLU A 81 -25.72 3.76 14.13
CA GLU A 81 -24.67 3.09 13.39
C GLU A 81 -24.66 3.47 11.91
N ALA A 82 -25.82 3.48 11.24
CA ALA A 82 -25.92 3.88 9.83
C ALA A 82 -25.65 5.38 9.64
N THR A 83 -26.12 6.22 10.56
CA THR A 83 -25.87 7.68 10.51
C THR A 83 -24.40 8.01 10.68
N LYS A 84 -23.75 7.36 11.66
CA LYS A 84 -22.30 7.46 11.84
C LYS A 84 -21.57 6.97 10.60
N ARG A 85 -21.98 5.83 10.04
CA ARG A 85 -21.34 5.27 8.86
C ARG A 85 -21.47 6.16 7.63
N LEU A 86 -22.64 6.75 7.40
CA LEU A 86 -22.85 7.72 6.33
C LEU A 86 -21.86 8.89 6.42
N ALA A 87 -21.67 9.44 7.62
CA ALA A 87 -20.69 10.52 7.83
C ALA A 87 -19.25 10.06 7.53
N GLU A 88 -18.88 8.82 7.89
CA GLU A 88 -17.54 8.27 7.63
C GLU A 88 -17.24 8.05 6.14
N ILE A 89 -18.25 7.70 5.34
CA ILE A 89 -18.07 7.38 3.91
C ILE A 89 -18.43 8.55 2.99
N THR A 90 -18.96 9.65 3.53
CA THR A 90 -19.24 10.86 2.75
C THR A 90 -17.93 11.60 2.50
N VAL A 91 -17.62 11.86 1.23
CA VAL A 91 -16.40 12.56 0.82
C VAL A 91 -16.76 13.93 0.29
N ASP A 92 -16.09 14.98 0.75
CA ASP A 92 -16.20 16.31 0.16
C ASP A 92 -15.58 16.29 -1.25
N PRO A 93 -16.37 16.53 -2.32
CA PRO A 93 -15.87 16.56 -3.70
C PRO A 93 -14.69 17.51 -3.91
N LYS A 94 -14.55 18.57 -3.10
CA LYS A 94 -13.42 19.51 -3.19
C LYS A 94 -12.09 18.87 -2.82
N THR A 95 -12.11 17.81 -2.01
CA THR A 95 -10.91 17.07 -1.59
C THR A 95 -10.49 16.00 -2.60
N VAL A 96 -11.37 15.67 -3.55
CA VAL A 96 -11.11 14.62 -4.54
C VAL A 96 -10.14 15.13 -5.59
N VAL A 97 -9.01 14.48 -5.73
CA VAL A 97 -8.00 14.77 -6.75
C VAL A 97 -7.64 13.47 -7.45
N LEU A 98 -7.56 13.47 -8.78
CA LEU A 98 -7.00 12.33 -9.47
C LEU A 98 -5.51 12.31 -9.17
N THR A 99 -5.04 11.24 -8.55
CA THR A 99 -3.63 10.90 -8.60
C THR A 99 -3.30 10.73 -10.08
N LYS A 100 -2.52 11.67 -10.65
CA LYS A 100 -2.05 11.53 -12.04
C LYS A 100 -1.41 10.15 -12.17
N LYS A 101 -1.84 9.38 -13.18
CA LYS A 101 -1.12 8.16 -13.57
C LYS A 101 0.33 8.54 -13.76
N VAL A 102 1.19 7.93 -12.95
CA VAL A 102 2.62 8.14 -13.08
C VAL A 102 3.03 7.48 -14.40
N ASP A 103 3.65 8.26 -15.30
CA ASP A 103 4.23 7.68 -16.51
C ASP A 103 5.38 6.78 -16.09
N PRO A 104 5.30 5.45 -16.30
CA PRO A 104 6.34 4.53 -15.87
C PRO A 104 7.71 4.94 -16.44
N SER A 105 7.78 5.43 -17.68
CA SER A 105 9.04 5.81 -18.32
C SER A 105 9.79 6.94 -17.58
N SER A 106 9.07 7.75 -16.79
CA SER A 106 9.63 8.83 -15.98
C SER A 106 10.11 8.40 -14.59
N VAL A 107 9.79 7.18 -14.17
CA VAL A 107 10.14 6.67 -12.83
C VAL A 107 11.60 6.22 -12.83
N GLY A 108 12.39 6.75 -11.89
CA GLY A 108 13.75 6.28 -11.60
C GLY A 108 13.84 5.59 -10.24
N ALA A 109 15.06 5.22 -9.83
CA ALA A 109 15.32 4.85 -8.45
C ALA A 109 15.47 6.14 -7.60
N PRO A 110 14.81 6.24 -6.44
CA PRO A 110 15.01 7.36 -5.53
C PRO A 110 16.43 7.33 -4.97
N LYS A 111 16.99 8.51 -4.68
CA LYS A 111 18.35 8.63 -4.14
C LYS A 111 18.34 8.57 -2.61
N PRO A 112 19.03 7.59 -1.99
CA PRO A 112 19.25 7.59 -0.55
C PRO A 112 19.98 8.86 -0.07
N ALA A 113 19.55 9.38 1.07
CA ALA A 113 20.19 10.50 1.77
C ALA A 113 21.20 10.04 2.82
N VAL A 114 21.06 8.80 3.31
CA VAL A 114 21.98 8.18 4.27
C VAL A 114 22.27 6.76 3.84
N ASP A 115 23.43 6.23 4.24
CA ASP A 115 23.79 4.85 3.95
C ASP A 115 22.95 3.85 4.75
N LEU A 116 22.74 2.68 4.15
CA LEU A 116 22.26 1.51 4.87
C LEU A 116 23.31 1.06 5.88
N LYS A 117 22.88 0.55 7.04
CA LYS A 117 23.78 0.12 8.12
C LYS A 117 23.63 -1.38 8.38
N PRO A 118 24.74 -2.11 8.62
CA PRO A 118 24.67 -3.47 9.13
C PRO A 118 23.87 -3.52 10.43
N GLY A 119 23.19 -4.64 10.66
CA GLY A 119 22.44 -4.85 11.89
C GLY A 119 21.38 -5.93 11.76
N THR A 120 20.79 -6.28 12.90
CA THR A 120 19.67 -7.21 12.99
C THR A 120 18.49 -6.51 13.63
N TYR A 121 17.32 -6.69 13.03
CA TYR A 121 16.07 -6.05 13.43
C TYR A 121 15.01 -7.14 13.57
N LYS A 122 14.33 -7.18 14.71
CA LYS A 122 13.30 -8.17 15.00
C LYS A 122 11.95 -7.50 15.11
N TYR A 123 10.92 -8.15 14.60
CA TYR A 123 9.57 -7.65 14.62
C TYR A 123 8.60 -8.73 15.05
N GLN A 124 7.65 -8.34 15.89
CA GLN A 124 6.42 -9.11 16.09
C GLN A 124 5.40 -8.59 15.08
N ALA A 125 4.95 -9.45 14.18
CA ALA A 125 3.93 -9.15 13.20
C ALA A 125 2.64 -9.91 13.47
N LYS A 126 1.54 -9.34 13.00
CA LYS A 126 0.19 -9.88 13.12
C LYS A 126 -0.53 -9.68 11.81
N LEU A 127 -1.01 -10.78 11.23
CA LEU A 127 -1.83 -10.79 10.01
C LEU A 127 -3.27 -11.09 10.40
N ALA A 128 -4.22 -10.25 10.02
CA ALA A 128 -5.65 -10.42 10.25
C ALA A 128 -6.40 -10.54 8.92
N MET A 129 -7.16 -11.62 8.75
CA MET A 129 -7.92 -11.91 7.54
C MET A 129 -9.20 -12.65 7.90
N GLY A 130 -10.36 -12.14 7.48
CA GLY A 130 -11.65 -12.82 7.67
C GLY A 130 -12.02 -13.11 9.14
N GLY A 131 -11.55 -12.28 10.09
CA GLY A 131 -11.77 -12.48 11.52
C GLY A 131 -10.79 -13.44 12.21
N GLN A 132 -9.89 -14.07 11.45
CA GLN A 132 -8.81 -14.88 11.98
C GLN A 132 -7.52 -14.07 12.05
N GLU A 133 -6.72 -14.31 13.09
CA GLU A 133 -5.45 -13.64 13.31
C GLU A 133 -4.30 -14.66 13.37
N MET A 134 -3.17 -14.32 12.78
CA MET A 134 -1.95 -15.12 12.80
C MET A 134 -0.78 -14.25 13.23
N ALA A 135 -0.10 -14.68 14.30
CA ALA A 135 1.15 -14.06 14.74
C ALA A 135 2.33 -14.60 13.91
N LEU A 136 3.27 -13.71 13.62
CA LEU A 136 4.48 -13.97 12.85
C LEU A 136 5.66 -13.33 13.55
N ASN A 137 6.79 -14.02 13.63
CA ASN A 137 8.06 -13.39 13.98
C ASN A 137 8.82 -13.08 12.70
N ILE A 138 9.40 -11.88 12.63
CA ILE A 138 10.22 -11.48 11.48
C ILE A 138 11.59 -11.03 12.00
N SER A 139 12.65 -11.51 11.37
CA SER A 139 14.01 -11.05 11.61
C SER A 139 14.65 -10.60 10.31
N THR A 140 15.12 -9.36 10.26
CA THR A 140 15.88 -8.80 9.13
C THR A 140 17.33 -8.66 9.55
N THR A 141 18.26 -9.23 8.78
CA THR A 141 19.71 -9.07 8.99
C THR A 141 20.33 -8.40 7.79
N ILE A 142 21.13 -7.36 8.03
CA ILE A 142 21.90 -6.63 7.00
C ILE A 142 23.38 -6.88 7.23
N LYS A 143 24.07 -7.30 6.17
CA LYS A 143 25.52 -7.46 6.11
C LYS A 143 26.07 -6.78 4.89
N GLU A 144 27.32 -6.34 4.99
CA GLU A 144 28.10 -5.95 3.82
C GLU A 144 28.91 -7.14 3.33
N GLU A 145 28.72 -7.54 2.08
CA GLU A 145 29.41 -8.68 1.48
C GLU A 145 29.73 -8.35 0.02
N ASN A 146 30.97 -8.60 -0.41
CA ASN A 146 31.40 -8.42 -1.81
C ASN A 146 31.12 -7.03 -2.41
N GLY A 147 31.22 -5.97 -1.59
CA GLY A 147 30.97 -4.59 -2.03
C GLY A 147 29.49 -4.24 -2.23
N ALA A 148 28.57 -5.11 -1.81
CA ALA A 148 27.12 -4.92 -1.84
C ALA A 148 26.51 -5.15 -0.44
N TRP A 149 25.24 -4.80 -0.29
CA TRP A 149 24.47 -5.14 0.91
C TRP A 149 23.75 -6.48 0.69
N THR A 150 23.97 -7.44 1.57
CA THR A 150 23.14 -8.65 1.66
C THR A 150 22.13 -8.44 2.79
N VAL A 151 20.84 -8.47 2.45
CA VAL A 151 19.74 -8.34 3.43
C VAL A 151 18.90 -9.61 3.43
N THR A 152 18.69 -10.21 4.60
CA THR A 152 17.92 -11.44 4.75
C THR A 152 16.77 -11.22 5.72
N ASP A 153 15.55 -11.41 5.23
CA ASP A 153 14.33 -11.49 6.03
C ASP A 153 13.97 -12.95 6.28
N VAL A 154 13.84 -13.31 7.55
CA VAL A 154 13.34 -14.61 8.00
C VAL A 154 11.98 -14.38 8.65
N ARG A 155 10.95 -15.06 8.15
CA ARG A 155 9.58 -15.02 8.66
C ARG A 155 9.22 -16.38 9.24
N GLU A 156 8.87 -16.41 10.51
CA GLU A 156 8.45 -17.62 11.22
C GLU A 156 6.94 -17.55 11.48
N ALA A 157 6.22 -18.52 10.94
CA ALA A 157 4.80 -18.71 11.14
C ALA A 157 4.55 -20.10 11.77
N PRO A 158 3.36 -20.36 12.35
CA PRO A 158 2.99 -21.69 12.82
C PRO A 158 3.09 -22.79 11.76
N MET A 159 2.91 -22.43 10.48
CA MET A 159 2.97 -23.36 9.34
C MET A 159 4.40 -23.58 8.79
N GLY A 160 5.41 -22.91 9.36
CA GLY A 160 6.81 -23.04 8.96
C GLY A 160 7.51 -21.71 8.74
N GLN A 161 8.76 -21.79 8.30
CA GLN A 161 9.64 -20.65 8.07
C GLN A 161 9.71 -20.31 6.57
N ALA A 162 9.85 -19.02 6.28
CA ALA A 162 10.12 -18.50 4.94
C ALA A 162 11.28 -17.51 5.00
N THR A 163 12.20 -17.61 4.05
CA THR A 163 13.37 -16.73 3.93
C THR A 163 13.33 -15.97 2.62
N ASP A 164 13.61 -14.68 2.66
CA ASP A 164 13.79 -13.80 1.50
C ASP A 164 15.15 -13.12 1.66
N THR A 165 16.01 -13.18 0.64
CA THR A 165 17.33 -12.58 0.64
C THR A 165 17.47 -11.67 -0.55
N ALA A 166 17.87 -10.43 -0.31
CA ALA A 166 18.12 -9.41 -1.30
C ALA A 166 19.60 -9.03 -1.32
N THR A 167 20.16 -8.86 -2.52
CA THR A 167 21.45 -8.18 -2.70
C THR A 167 21.15 -6.78 -3.24
N LEU A 168 21.59 -5.73 -2.54
CA LEU A 168 21.39 -4.34 -2.91
C LEU A 168 22.72 -3.67 -3.26
N GLU A 169 22.70 -2.84 -4.30
CA GLU A 169 23.84 -2.01 -4.68
C GLU A 169 24.17 -0.99 -3.59
N LYS A 170 25.46 -0.77 -3.31
CA LYS A 170 25.89 0.25 -2.36
C LYS A 170 25.54 1.66 -2.84
N GLY A 171 25.14 2.53 -1.92
CA GLY A 171 24.78 3.92 -2.20
C GLY A 171 23.39 4.09 -2.82
N SER A 172 23.08 3.40 -3.92
CA SER A 172 21.77 3.52 -4.58
C SER A 172 20.67 2.65 -3.94
N LEU A 173 21.06 1.53 -3.32
CA LEU A 173 20.18 0.48 -2.81
C LEU A 173 19.26 -0.13 -3.87
N ILE A 174 19.66 -0.07 -5.15
CA ILE A 174 18.99 -0.78 -6.24
C ILE A 174 19.11 -2.29 -6.00
N LEU A 175 18.01 -3.02 -6.19
CA LEU A 175 17.98 -4.47 -6.06
C LEU A 175 18.75 -5.12 -7.22
N LEU A 176 19.76 -5.93 -6.88
CA LEU A 176 20.62 -6.66 -7.81
C LEU A 176 20.24 -8.13 -7.90
N LYS A 177 19.87 -8.75 -6.78
CA LYS A 177 19.47 -10.17 -6.72
C LYS A 177 18.41 -10.38 -5.66
N ARG A 178 17.55 -11.37 -5.87
CA ARG A 178 16.60 -11.86 -4.87
C ARG A 178 16.55 -13.38 -4.86
N SER A 179 16.59 -13.96 -3.67
CA SER A 179 16.38 -15.39 -3.44
C SER A 179 15.28 -15.57 -2.39
N VAL A 180 14.24 -16.33 -2.73
CA VAL A 180 13.15 -16.67 -1.82
C VAL A 180 13.13 -18.16 -1.61
N HIS A 181 13.02 -18.61 -0.36
CA HIS A 181 12.86 -20.00 0.00
C HIS A 181 11.71 -20.16 1.00
N GLN A 182 10.71 -20.97 0.66
CA GLN A 182 9.57 -21.24 1.52
C GLN A 182 9.04 -22.65 1.25
N GLY A 183 9.39 -23.58 2.14
CA GLY A 183 9.07 -25.00 1.95
C GLY A 183 9.58 -25.51 0.59
N PRO A 184 8.73 -26.07 -0.27
CA PRO A 184 9.15 -26.57 -1.58
C PRO A 184 9.34 -25.49 -2.65
N MET A 185 9.02 -24.22 -2.34
CA MET A 185 9.16 -23.11 -3.28
C MET A 185 10.54 -22.48 -3.12
N THR A 186 11.26 -22.36 -4.24
CA THR A 186 12.50 -21.57 -4.32
C THR A 186 12.41 -20.64 -5.52
N ILE A 187 12.76 -19.38 -5.35
CA ILE A 187 12.80 -18.39 -6.44
C ILE A 187 14.17 -17.75 -6.42
N ASN A 188 14.85 -17.71 -7.55
CA ASN A 188 16.11 -16.98 -7.70
C ASN A 188 15.99 -16.06 -8.91
N VAL A 189 16.26 -14.76 -8.71
CA VAL A 189 16.16 -13.75 -9.76
C VAL A 189 17.34 -12.80 -9.66
N ASP A 190 18.00 -12.59 -10.80
CA ASP A 190 18.99 -11.55 -11.01
C ASP A 190 18.31 -10.35 -11.69
N PHE A 191 18.66 -9.16 -11.23
CA PHE A 191 18.18 -7.89 -11.74
C PHE A 191 19.36 -7.13 -12.36
N SER A 192 19.29 -6.86 -13.65
CA SER A 192 20.33 -6.13 -14.37
C SER A 192 19.73 -5.11 -15.32
N GLY A 193 20.06 -3.83 -15.10
CA GLY A 193 19.44 -2.72 -15.82
C GLY A 193 17.91 -2.76 -15.66
N ASN A 194 17.22 -3.04 -16.77
CA ASN A 194 15.76 -3.09 -16.83
C ASN A 194 15.21 -4.53 -16.87
N LYS A 195 16.02 -5.57 -16.60
CA LYS A 195 15.56 -6.95 -16.75
C LYS A 195 15.60 -7.72 -15.45
N ALA A 196 14.56 -8.50 -15.20
CA ALA A 196 14.54 -9.58 -14.23
C ALA A 196 14.70 -10.91 -14.98
N VAL A 197 15.72 -11.69 -14.63
CA VAL A 197 15.97 -13.01 -15.22
C VAL A 197 16.21 -14.01 -14.10
N GLY A 198 15.53 -15.15 -14.16
CA GLY A 198 15.65 -16.16 -13.12
C GLY A 198 14.64 -17.28 -13.28
N ALA A 199 14.33 -17.96 -12.19
CA ALA A 199 13.33 -19.00 -12.17
C ALA A 199 12.64 -19.15 -10.81
N MET A 200 11.39 -19.55 -10.86
CA MET A 200 10.61 -20.06 -9.74
C MET A 200 10.56 -21.58 -9.86
N ASN A 201 11.05 -22.29 -8.86
CA ASN A 201 10.92 -23.72 -8.70
C ASN A 201 9.85 -24.02 -7.65
N MET A 202 8.91 -24.91 -7.98
CA MET A 202 7.89 -25.40 -7.05
C MET A 202 7.80 -26.92 -7.18
N ASN A 203 8.19 -27.66 -6.13
CA ASN A 203 8.25 -29.13 -6.13
C ASN A 203 9.06 -29.71 -7.32
N GLY A 204 10.20 -29.10 -7.66
CA GLY A 204 11.04 -29.53 -8.77
C GLY A 204 10.56 -29.09 -10.15
N GLN A 205 9.36 -28.52 -10.27
CA GLN A 205 8.90 -27.91 -11.51
C GLN A 205 9.40 -26.48 -11.61
N GLU A 206 10.24 -26.22 -12.61
CA GLU A 206 10.80 -24.90 -12.86
C GLU A 206 9.93 -24.09 -13.81
N ARG A 207 9.74 -22.82 -13.48
CA ARG A 207 9.08 -21.81 -14.31
C ARG A 207 10.04 -20.63 -14.50
N PRO A 208 10.47 -20.32 -15.74
CA PRO A 208 11.38 -19.22 -15.97
C PRO A 208 10.71 -17.87 -15.68
N ILE A 209 11.53 -16.91 -15.26
CA ILE A 209 11.21 -15.50 -15.12
C ILE A 209 12.12 -14.75 -16.10
N SER A 210 11.51 -14.02 -17.02
CA SER A 210 12.22 -13.17 -17.97
C SER A 210 11.32 -11.99 -18.32
N VAL A 211 11.52 -10.87 -17.63
CA VAL A 211 10.62 -9.71 -17.69
C VAL A 211 11.42 -8.43 -17.89
N ASP A 212 10.93 -7.57 -18.78
CA ASP A 212 11.35 -6.17 -18.87
C ASP A 212 10.60 -5.36 -17.80
N LEU A 213 11.37 -4.80 -16.86
CA LEU A 213 10.92 -4.02 -15.72
C LEU A 213 10.70 -2.55 -16.08
N GLY A 214 11.25 -2.10 -17.21
CA GLY A 214 11.28 -0.70 -17.63
C GLY A 214 12.12 0.21 -16.73
N GLY A 215 12.87 -0.32 -15.77
CA GLY A 215 13.73 0.44 -14.86
C GLY A 215 14.23 -0.38 -13.67
N PRO A 216 15.14 0.18 -12.85
CA PRO A 216 15.64 -0.47 -11.65
C PRO A 216 14.55 -0.59 -10.58
N LEU A 217 14.68 -1.59 -9.71
CA LEU A 217 13.82 -1.79 -8.55
C LEU A 217 14.47 -1.21 -7.30
N PHE A 218 13.66 -0.60 -6.44
CA PHE A 218 14.09 -0.03 -5.17
C PHE A 218 13.11 -0.43 -4.08
N ALA A 219 13.60 -0.67 -2.87
CA ALA A 219 12.78 -1.09 -1.73
C ALA A 219 11.78 -2.21 -2.10
N ASP A 220 12.27 -3.21 -2.83
CA ASP A 220 11.60 -4.46 -3.14
C ASP A 220 12.37 -5.58 -2.43
N ALA A 221 11.68 -6.67 -2.05
CA ALA A 221 12.26 -7.80 -1.31
C ALA A 221 12.67 -7.51 0.15
N ALA A 222 13.57 -8.35 0.66
CA ALA A 222 14.07 -8.28 2.03
C ALA A 222 14.68 -6.90 2.35
N GLY A 223 14.35 -6.36 3.52
CA GLY A 223 14.87 -5.06 3.94
C GLY A 223 14.26 -3.84 3.26
N ALA A 224 13.18 -3.98 2.47
CA ALA A 224 12.54 -2.85 1.78
C ALA A 224 12.29 -1.62 2.68
N ARG A 225 11.84 -1.86 3.92
CA ARG A 225 11.57 -0.78 4.90
C ARG A 225 12.83 -0.07 5.37
N LEU A 226 13.96 -0.77 5.44
CA LEU A 226 15.26 -0.22 5.80
C LEU A 226 15.85 0.57 4.62
N ALA A 227 15.63 0.13 3.38
CA ALA A 227 15.95 0.93 2.19
C ALA A 227 15.13 2.24 2.14
N ILE A 228 13.83 2.19 2.45
CA ILE A 228 13.00 3.40 2.58
C ILE A 228 13.54 4.33 3.69
N ALA A 229 14.01 3.76 4.81
CA ALA A 229 14.55 4.55 5.91
C ALA A 229 15.82 5.36 5.55
N CYS A 230 16.51 4.96 4.49
CA CYS A 230 17.67 5.65 3.95
C CYS A 230 17.32 6.90 3.11
N LEU A 231 16.05 7.13 2.80
CA LEU A 231 15.61 8.31 2.03
C LEU A 231 15.69 9.61 2.86
N PRO A 232 15.59 10.80 2.23
CA PRO A 232 15.61 12.08 2.94
C PRO A 232 14.59 12.16 4.09
N LEU A 233 13.37 11.64 3.85
CA LEU A 233 12.24 11.58 4.77
C LEU A 233 11.80 12.92 5.40
N ALA A 234 12.20 14.05 4.84
CA ALA A 234 11.63 15.34 5.26
C ALA A 234 10.10 15.34 5.05
N GLU A 235 9.36 16.03 5.92
CA GLU A 235 7.91 16.16 5.77
C GLU A 235 7.55 16.73 4.39
N GLY A 236 6.53 16.14 3.74
CA GLY A 236 6.15 16.49 2.38
C GLY A 236 7.01 15.83 1.29
N TYR A 237 8.10 15.12 1.64
CA TYR A 237 8.87 14.36 0.67
C TYR A 237 7.99 13.30 -0.01
N THR A 238 8.07 13.23 -1.33
CA THR A 238 7.36 12.24 -2.13
C THR A 238 8.27 11.70 -3.22
N THR A 239 8.11 10.42 -3.53
CA THR A 239 8.77 9.77 -4.67
C THR A 239 7.92 8.61 -5.13
N THR A 240 8.08 8.22 -6.39
CA THR A 240 7.55 6.96 -6.92
C THR A 240 8.73 6.06 -7.27
N TYR A 241 8.59 4.76 -7.02
CA TYR A 241 9.61 3.77 -7.37
C TYR A 241 8.97 2.45 -7.81
N ARG A 242 9.78 1.57 -8.41
CA ARG A 242 9.32 0.27 -8.91
C ARG A 242 9.54 -0.85 -7.90
N ASN A 243 8.57 -1.73 -7.82
CA ASN A 243 8.65 -3.07 -7.26
C ASN A 243 8.26 -4.11 -8.34
N PHE A 244 8.52 -5.38 -8.06
CA PHE A 244 8.20 -6.49 -8.95
C PHE A 244 7.47 -7.61 -8.19
N ASP A 245 6.24 -7.89 -8.62
CA ASP A 245 5.45 -9.01 -8.12
C ASP A 245 5.95 -10.30 -8.77
N LEU A 246 6.71 -11.10 -8.02
CA LEU A 246 7.30 -12.35 -8.50
C LEU A 246 6.25 -13.38 -8.95
N GLN A 247 5.07 -13.41 -8.32
CA GLN A 247 4.04 -14.41 -8.65
C GLN A 247 3.30 -14.03 -9.91
N LYS A 248 2.93 -12.76 -10.03
CA LYS A 248 2.24 -12.23 -11.22
C LYS A 248 3.19 -11.88 -12.36
N GLN A 249 4.50 -11.91 -12.11
CA GLN A 249 5.56 -11.42 -13.00
C GLN A 249 5.25 -10.01 -13.54
N LYS A 250 4.78 -9.13 -12.65
CA LYS A 250 4.27 -7.81 -13.01
C LYS A 250 4.98 -6.71 -12.23
N VAL A 251 5.42 -5.67 -12.94
CA VAL A 251 5.93 -4.44 -12.32
C VAL A 251 4.79 -3.70 -11.63
N LYS A 252 5.07 -3.20 -10.43
CA LYS A 252 4.17 -2.31 -9.67
C LYS A 252 4.90 -1.02 -9.36
N LEU A 253 4.24 0.12 -9.55
CA LEU A 253 4.70 1.41 -9.09
C LEU A 253 4.17 1.69 -7.68
N ILE A 254 5.06 2.04 -6.77
CA ILE A 254 4.72 2.42 -5.40
C ILE A 254 4.96 3.92 -5.25
N GLN A 255 3.93 4.64 -4.86
CA GLN A 255 4.03 6.03 -4.44
C GLN A 255 4.30 6.09 -2.94
N LEU A 256 5.36 6.81 -2.57
CA LEU A 256 5.73 7.13 -1.21
C LEU A 256 5.44 8.61 -0.92
N LYS A 257 4.90 8.88 0.26
CA LYS A 257 4.72 10.23 0.79
C LYS A 257 5.04 10.27 2.28
N VAL A 258 5.82 11.24 2.72
CA VAL A 258 5.99 11.55 4.15
C VAL A 258 4.90 12.55 4.55
N THR A 259 3.98 12.11 5.40
CA THR A 259 2.78 12.90 5.75
C THR A 259 2.91 13.67 7.06
N GLY A 260 3.98 13.43 7.82
CA GLY A 260 4.26 14.17 9.04
C GLY A 260 5.17 13.39 9.97
N MET A 261 5.14 13.78 11.24
CA MET A 261 5.79 13.09 12.35
C MET A 261 4.78 12.81 13.45
N GLU A 262 4.93 11.66 14.11
CA GLU A 262 4.15 11.34 15.31
C GLU A 262 4.96 10.45 16.25
N ASN A 263 4.64 10.52 17.55
CA ASN A 263 5.22 9.63 18.54
C ASN A 263 4.59 8.24 18.41
N VAL A 264 5.44 7.21 18.34
CA VAL A 264 5.02 5.82 18.22
C VAL A 264 5.67 4.99 19.32
N THR A 265 4.84 4.31 20.10
CA THR A 265 5.28 3.34 21.11
C THR A 265 5.09 1.92 20.58
N VAL A 266 6.15 1.12 20.68
CA VAL A 266 6.22 -0.31 20.34
C VAL A 266 7.00 -1.05 21.44
N PRO A 267 7.07 -2.39 21.46
CA PRO A 267 7.81 -3.11 22.50
C PRO A 267 9.29 -2.72 22.62
N ALA A 268 9.93 -2.28 21.54
CA ALA A 268 11.32 -1.78 21.56
C ALA A 268 11.49 -0.36 22.14
N GLY A 269 10.40 0.35 22.47
CA GLY A 269 10.44 1.69 23.05
C GLY A 269 9.49 2.70 22.38
N THR A 270 9.68 3.97 22.72
CA THR A 270 8.94 5.09 22.11
C THR A 270 9.86 5.90 21.20
N PHE A 271 9.37 6.24 20.01
CA PHE A 271 10.14 6.90 18.96
C PHE A 271 9.37 8.12 18.44
N ASP A 272 10.05 9.26 18.30
CA ASP A 272 9.61 10.31 17.39
C ASP A 272 9.89 9.82 15.97
N ALA A 273 8.84 9.61 15.17
CA ALA A 273 8.92 8.87 13.92
C ALA A 273 8.28 9.63 12.76
N TYR A 274 8.95 9.61 11.61
CA TYR A 274 8.36 9.99 10.34
C TYR A 274 7.23 9.03 9.98
N LYS A 275 6.08 9.58 9.61
CA LYS A 275 4.95 8.83 9.07
C LYS A 275 5.08 8.76 7.55
N VAL A 276 5.41 7.57 7.06
CA VAL A 276 5.63 7.32 5.63
C VAL A 276 4.48 6.48 5.09
N GLU A 277 3.70 7.04 4.19
CA GLU A 277 2.60 6.37 3.51
C GLU A 277 3.06 5.83 2.16
N LEU A 278 2.68 4.58 1.89
CA LEU A 278 2.94 3.85 0.67
C LEU A 278 1.60 3.46 0.05
N SER A 279 1.45 3.65 -1.25
CA SER A 279 0.25 3.28 -2.01
C SER A 279 0.61 2.85 -3.42
N SER A 280 -0.25 2.07 -4.07
CA SER A 280 -0.09 1.74 -5.48
C SER A 280 -0.28 2.98 -6.35
N ALA A 281 0.72 3.32 -7.17
CA ALA A 281 0.63 4.40 -8.14
C ALA A 281 -0.09 3.97 -9.43
N ASP A 282 -0.20 2.66 -9.68
CA ASP A 282 -0.90 2.08 -10.83
C ASP A 282 -2.38 1.78 -10.54
N GLY A 283 -2.85 2.13 -9.34
CA GLY A 283 -4.17 1.75 -8.81
C GLY A 283 -4.15 0.42 -8.05
N GLY A 284 -5.19 0.19 -7.24
CA GLY A 284 -5.28 -0.95 -6.33
C GLY A 284 -5.49 -0.51 -4.88
N SER A 285 -5.87 -1.46 -4.02
CA SER A 285 -6.18 -1.19 -2.62
C SER A 285 -5.01 -1.43 -1.66
N ASP A 286 -3.85 -1.84 -2.19
CA ASP A 286 -2.62 -1.97 -1.42
C ASP A 286 -2.20 -0.60 -0.87
N LYS A 287 -2.08 -0.52 0.45
CA LYS A 287 -1.56 0.65 1.15
C LYS A 287 -0.80 0.22 2.39
N ALA A 288 0.22 0.98 2.75
CA ALA A 288 0.92 0.79 4.00
C ALA A 288 1.33 2.12 4.62
N THR A 289 1.50 2.11 5.93
CA THR A 289 2.14 3.17 6.69
C THR A 289 3.33 2.56 7.41
N VAL A 290 4.49 3.19 7.26
CA VAL A 290 5.74 2.83 7.92
C VAL A 290 6.14 4.00 8.80
N TRP A 291 6.35 3.71 10.09
CA TRP A 291 6.85 4.70 11.04
C TRP A 291 8.34 4.50 11.22
N ILE A 292 9.12 5.50 10.83
CA ILE A 292 10.58 5.43 10.81
C ILE A 292 11.13 6.39 11.84
N ALA A 293 11.78 5.86 12.88
CA ALA A 293 12.38 6.64 13.95
C ALA A 293 13.35 7.68 13.39
N LYS A 294 13.20 8.93 13.80
CA LYS A 294 13.96 10.08 13.27
C LYS A 294 15.47 9.93 13.46
N ASP A 295 15.87 9.59 14.70
CA ASP A 295 17.28 9.55 15.08
C ASP A 295 17.98 8.28 14.58
N SER A 296 17.35 7.13 14.82
CA SER A 296 17.97 5.83 14.52
C SER A 296 17.70 5.32 13.12
N ARG A 297 16.75 5.93 12.39
CA ARG A 297 16.23 5.46 11.09
C ARG A 297 15.68 4.03 11.13
N LYS A 298 15.35 3.51 12.32
CA LYS A 298 14.72 2.20 12.47
C LYS A 298 13.24 2.29 12.07
N PRO A 299 12.75 1.44 11.16
CA PRO A 299 11.32 1.23 11.01
C PRO A 299 10.81 0.64 12.33
N ALA A 300 10.07 1.44 13.10
CA ALA A 300 9.57 1.06 14.42
C ALA A 300 8.25 0.29 14.31
N LYS A 301 7.39 0.70 13.39
CA LYS A 301 6.07 0.10 13.18
C LYS A 301 5.70 0.10 11.71
N VAL A 302 4.91 -0.89 11.31
CA VAL A 302 4.23 -0.95 10.02
C VAL A 302 2.78 -1.35 10.20
N SER A 303 1.91 -0.75 9.40
CA SER A 303 0.54 -1.16 9.18
C SER A 303 0.30 -1.24 7.68
N ALA A 304 -0.30 -2.31 7.19
CA ALA A 304 -0.57 -2.49 5.76
C ALA A 304 -1.96 -3.10 5.54
N VAL A 305 -2.57 -2.74 4.41
CA VAL A 305 -3.73 -3.42 3.83
C VAL A 305 -3.25 -4.13 2.56
N LEU A 306 -3.56 -5.41 2.47
CA LEU A 306 -3.14 -6.31 1.41
C LEU A 306 -4.36 -6.59 0.51
N GLY A 307 -4.49 -5.82 -0.56
CA GLY A 307 -5.60 -5.89 -1.51
C GLY A 307 -5.69 -7.27 -2.17
N ASP A 308 -4.55 -7.85 -2.54
CA ASP A 308 -4.46 -9.19 -3.12
C ASP A 308 -4.91 -10.31 -2.16
N MET A 309 -5.01 -10.02 -0.86
CA MET A 309 -5.53 -10.93 0.17
C MET A 309 -6.94 -10.52 0.64
N GLY A 310 -7.74 -9.93 -0.24
CA GLY A 310 -9.12 -9.53 0.09
C GLY A 310 -9.19 -8.42 1.15
N GLY A 311 -8.16 -7.57 1.22
CA GLY A 311 -8.08 -6.48 2.20
C GLY A 311 -7.60 -6.91 3.59
N ALA A 312 -6.92 -8.05 3.70
CA ALA A 312 -6.27 -8.48 4.94
C ALA A 312 -5.36 -7.36 5.47
N THR A 313 -5.30 -7.21 6.80
CA THR A 313 -4.44 -6.22 7.43
C THR A 313 -3.24 -6.88 8.07
N MET A 314 -2.09 -6.22 7.98
CA MET A 314 -0.87 -6.65 8.64
C MET A 314 -0.34 -5.52 9.51
N THR A 315 0.00 -5.81 10.75
CA THR A 315 0.83 -4.94 11.59
C THR A 315 2.16 -5.60 11.91
N ALA A 316 3.21 -4.81 12.08
CA ALA A 316 4.51 -5.29 12.53
C ALA A 316 5.15 -4.24 13.44
N GLU A 317 5.64 -4.64 14.60
CA GLU A 317 6.22 -3.75 15.60
C GLU A 317 7.62 -4.23 15.99
N LEU A 318 8.56 -3.29 16.05
CA LEU A 318 9.95 -3.55 16.42
C LEU A 318 10.00 -4.06 17.87
N VAL A 319 10.74 -5.15 18.08
CA VAL A 319 11.00 -5.74 19.40
C VAL A 319 12.50 -5.63 19.75
N PRO A 320 12.86 -5.71 21.05
CA PRO A 320 14.25 -5.65 21.50
C PRO A 320 15.19 -6.70 20.86
#